data_AF-X8AG67-F1
#
_entry.id   AF-X8AG67-F1
#
_cell.length_a   1.000
_cell.length_b   1.000
_cell.length_c   1.000
_cell.angle_alpha   90.00
_cell.angle_beta   90.00
_cell.angle_gamma   90.00
#
_symmetry.space_group_name_H-M   'P 1'
#
loop_
_entity.id
_entity.type
_entity.pdbx_description
1 polymer ?
#
loop_
_entity_poly.entity_id
_entity_poly.type
_entity_poly.pdbx_seq_one_letter_code
_entity_poly.pdbx_strand_id
1 'polypeptide(L)'
;MAIPKLRQGSYFPDWLLERRKRAERALTSVVATCYLLGVSTRRMERLVETLGVTRLSKSQVSIMAKELDEQVEAFRTRPLDAGPYTFVAADALVLKVRENGRVVGVHTLIATGVNAEGYREILGVQVSSAEDGAGWLAFFRDLVARGLSGSRWSPATPTRPGRRDRATLPGAAWQRCRTHYANNLMAATPKSSWPWVRTLLHSVFDQPDAESVVAQYDRVLDALSDKLPKVAEHLDAARPDLLAFTAFPKQIWRQIWSNNPQERLNKEIRRRTDVVGIFPDRASIIRLVGAVLAEQHDEWIEGRRYLGLDVLTRARTALTSTDEPAGQQTNTTQP
;
A
#
# COMPACT_ATOMS: atom_id res chain seq x y z
N MET A 1 39.00 -12.65 -18.03
CA MET A 1 39.49 -11.94 -19.23
C MET A 1 40.28 -10.72 -18.76
N ALA A 2 41.54 -10.60 -19.17
CA ALA A 2 42.41 -9.48 -18.77
C ALA A 2 42.06 -8.22 -19.59
N ILE A 3 41.88 -7.09 -18.90
CA ILE A 3 41.54 -5.79 -19.49
C ILE A 3 42.85 -5.12 -19.99
N PRO A 4 42.93 -4.61 -21.23
CA PRO A 4 44.14 -3.96 -21.74
C PRO A 4 44.33 -2.56 -21.15
N LYS A 5 45.59 -2.18 -20.90
CA LYS A 5 45.99 -0.88 -20.33
C LYS A 5 46.29 0.12 -21.45
N LEU A 6 45.59 1.27 -21.48
CA LEU A 6 45.88 2.35 -22.43
C LEU A 6 46.94 3.32 -21.89
N ARG A 7 47.73 3.92 -22.80
CA ARG A 7 48.88 4.78 -22.46
C ARG A 7 48.50 6.22 -22.09
N GLN A 8 47.35 6.75 -22.54
CA GLN A 8 46.77 8.03 -22.08
C GLN A 8 45.24 8.03 -22.29
N GLY A 9 44.49 8.62 -21.34
CA GLY A 9 43.02 8.70 -21.31
C GLY A 9 42.33 7.56 -20.55
N SER A 10 41.27 7.87 -19.80
CA SER A 10 40.42 6.87 -19.14
C SER A 10 39.28 6.43 -20.06
N TYR A 11 39.28 5.17 -20.48
CA TYR A 11 38.08 4.52 -21.05
C TYR A 11 37.15 4.08 -19.90
N PHE A 12 36.73 5.03 -19.10
CA PHE A 12 35.61 4.86 -18.19
C PHE A 12 34.71 6.06 -18.45
N PRO A 13 33.58 5.87 -19.15
CA PRO A 13 32.57 6.91 -19.18
C PRO A 13 32.07 7.11 -17.74
N ASP A 14 32.02 8.35 -17.26
CA ASP A 14 31.60 8.64 -15.88
C ASP A 14 30.21 8.07 -15.54
N TRP A 15 29.35 7.89 -16.56
CA TRP A 15 28.04 7.24 -16.42
C TRP A 15 28.07 5.74 -16.10
N LEU A 16 29.20 5.06 -16.29
CA LEU A 16 29.38 3.64 -15.97
C LEU A 16 29.71 3.43 -14.48
N LEU A 17 30.18 4.47 -13.78
CA LEU A 17 30.65 4.41 -12.39
C LEU A 17 29.65 4.96 -11.37
N GLU A 18 28.57 5.62 -11.81
CA GLU A 18 27.53 6.16 -10.92
C GLU A 18 26.14 5.64 -11.27
N ARG A 19 25.81 4.45 -10.77
CA ARG A 19 24.41 3.98 -10.75
C ARG A 19 24.00 3.54 -9.35
N ARG A 20 24.17 4.43 -8.36
CA ARG A 20 23.48 4.25 -7.08
C ARG A 20 21.98 4.45 -7.31
N LYS A 21 21.19 3.44 -6.94
CA LYS A 21 19.72 3.48 -7.03
C LYS A 21 19.18 4.69 -6.23
N ARG A 22 18.06 5.30 -6.65
CA ARG A 22 17.47 6.49 -5.98
C ARG A 22 17.30 6.27 -4.48
N ALA A 23 16.84 5.06 -4.10
CA ALA A 23 16.68 4.71 -2.70
C ALA A 23 18.01 4.54 -1.93
N GLU A 24 19.10 4.16 -2.59
CA GLU A 24 20.43 4.07 -1.98
C GLU A 24 21.02 5.46 -1.71
N ARG A 25 20.84 6.40 -2.66
CA ARG A 25 21.19 7.82 -2.47
C ARG A 25 20.40 8.41 -1.31
N ALA A 26 19.09 8.13 -1.23
CA ALA A 26 18.22 8.57 -0.14
C ALA A 26 18.60 7.96 1.20
N LEU A 27 18.91 6.65 1.25
CA LEU A 27 19.38 6.02 2.47
C LEU A 27 20.70 6.65 2.95
N THR A 28 21.65 6.84 2.04
CA THR A 28 22.92 7.50 2.34
C THR A 28 22.72 8.92 2.89
N SER A 29 21.90 9.72 2.20
CA SER A 29 21.58 11.10 2.60
C SER A 29 20.88 11.17 3.96
N VAL A 30 19.88 10.31 4.20
CA VAL A 30 19.15 10.27 5.47
C VAL A 30 20.03 9.79 6.60
N VAL A 31 20.81 8.72 6.43
CA VAL A 31 21.74 8.24 7.45
C VAL A 31 22.78 9.31 7.79
N ALA A 32 23.33 10.00 6.79
CA ALA A 32 24.25 11.10 7.01
C ALA A 32 23.56 12.29 7.73
N THR A 33 22.31 12.60 7.38
CA THR A 33 21.51 13.64 8.06
C THR A 33 21.28 13.27 9.54
N CYS A 34 20.95 12.01 9.83
CA CYS A 34 20.79 11.53 11.20
C CYS A 34 22.08 11.67 12.02
N TYR A 35 23.24 11.36 11.43
CA TYR A 35 24.54 11.55 12.06
C TYR A 35 24.80 13.03 12.38
N LEU A 36 24.55 13.92 11.42
CA LEU A 36 24.72 15.37 11.59
C LEU A 36 23.80 15.97 12.66
N LEU A 37 22.60 15.40 12.83
CA LEU A 37 21.61 15.82 13.83
C LEU A 37 21.75 15.09 15.18
N GLY A 38 22.83 14.33 15.38
CA GLY A 38 23.15 13.70 16.67
C GLY A 38 22.25 12.52 17.05
N VAL A 39 21.60 11.86 16.09
CA VAL A 39 20.81 10.66 16.33
C VAL A 39 21.76 9.46 16.43
N SER A 40 22.06 8.99 17.66
CA SER A 40 22.80 7.75 17.97
C SER A 40 23.93 7.36 17.00
N THR A 41 25.11 7.97 17.20
CA THR A 41 26.32 7.85 16.37
C THR A 41 26.88 6.43 16.21
N ARG A 42 26.80 5.58 17.26
CA ARG A 42 27.56 4.32 17.35
C ARG A 42 27.11 3.20 16.39
N ARG A 43 25.84 3.18 15.97
CA ARG A 43 25.33 2.24 14.96
C ARG A 43 25.43 2.83 13.55
N MET A 44 25.39 4.16 13.43
CA MET A 44 25.46 4.86 12.15
C MET A 44 26.87 4.86 11.55
N GLU A 45 27.92 4.96 12.36
CA GLU A 45 29.32 4.90 11.87
C GLU A 45 29.60 3.65 11.04
N ARG A 46 29.27 2.46 11.57
CA ARG A 46 29.42 1.19 10.85
C ARG A 46 28.58 1.12 9.57
N LEU A 47 27.38 1.71 9.57
CA LEU A 47 26.48 1.69 8.42
C LEU A 47 26.97 2.61 7.28
N VAL A 48 27.45 3.80 7.62
CA VAL A 48 28.02 4.76 6.67
C VAL A 48 29.29 4.18 6.02
N GLU A 49 30.16 3.56 6.81
CA GLU A 49 31.34 2.85 6.30
C GLU A 49 30.97 1.69 5.36
N THR A 50 29.93 0.91 5.71
CA THR A 50 29.47 -0.22 4.86
C THR A 50 28.89 0.25 3.52
N LEU A 51 28.38 1.49 3.44
CA LEU A 51 27.88 2.12 2.21
C LEU A 51 29.00 2.78 1.37
N GLY A 52 30.27 2.53 1.73
CA GLY A 52 31.45 3.05 1.03
C GLY A 52 31.65 4.55 1.21
N VAL A 53 31.02 5.16 2.22
CA VAL A 53 31.13 6.58 2.49
C VAL A 53 32.22 6.81 3.54
N THR A 54 33.38 7.28 3.08
CA THR A 54 34.53 7.51 3.96
C THR A 54 34.42 8.84 4.72
N ARG A 55 33.97 9.93 4.06
CA ARG A 55 33.56 11.23 4.67
C ARG A 55 32.59 11.98 3.76
N LEU A 56 31.39 12.31 4.24
CA LEU A 56 30.50 13.30 3.61
C LEU A 56 30.57 14.61 4.40
N SER A 57 30.77 15.74 3.70
CA SER A 57 30.63 17.05 4.33
C SER A 57 29.15 17.40 4.58
N LYS A 58 28.89 18.26 5.56
CA LYS A 58 27.54 18.83 5.80
C LYS A 58 26.91 19.39 4.53
N SER A 59 27.72 20.08 3.72
CA SER A 59 27.27 20.68 2.45
C SER A 59 26.82 19.63 1.42
N GLN A 60 27.57 18.54 1.25
CA GLN A 60 27.22 17.46 0.33
C GLN A 60 25.94 16.74 0.75
N VAL A 61 25.78 16.46 2.05
CA VAL A 61 24.54 15.85 2.57
C VAL A 61 23.34 16.75 2.30
N SER A 62 23.47 18.05 2.51
CA SER A 62 22.41 19.02 2.25
C SER A 62 22.03 19.10 0.77
N ILE A 63 23.01 19.09 -0.13
CA ILE A 63 22.76 19.11 -1.58
C ILE A 63 22.03 17.83 -2.01
N MET A 64 22.52 16.66 -1.58
CA MET A 64 21.91 15.37 -1.88
C MET A 64 20.48 15.28 -1.32
N ALA A 65 20.24 15.78 -0.12
CA ALA A 65 18.91 15.80 0.49
C ALA A 65 17.94 16.65 -0.33
N LYS A 66 18.37 17.85 -0.72
CA LYS A 66 17.54 18.79 -1.51
C LYS A 66 17.18 18.23 -2.89
N GLU A 67 18.15 17.68 -3.62
CA GLU A 67 17.90 17.07 -4.94
C GLU A 67 16.89 15.92 -4.85
N LEU A 68 17.00 15.10 -3.80
CA LEU A 68 16.06 14.00 -3.57
C LEU A 68 14.68 14.49 -3.12
N ASP A 69 14.62 15.53 -2.29
CA ASP A 69 13.35 16.13 -1.87
C ASP A 69 12.57 16.66 -3.06
N GLU A 70 13.24 17.33 -4.00
CA GLU A 70 12.62 17.83 -5.24
C GLU A 70 12.05 16.69 -6.10
N GLN A 71 12.82 15.60 -6.29
CA GLN A 71 12.35 14.42 -7.04
C GLN A 71 11.17 13.73 -6.36
N VAL A 72 11.23 13.58 -5.02
CA VAL A 72 10.18 12.92 -4.25
C VAL A 72 8.92 13.78 -4.23
N GLU A 73 9.04 15.10 -4.12
CA GLU A 73 7.90 15.99 -4.15
C GLU A 73 7.21 15.99 -5.51
N ALA A 74 7.98 16.05 -6.60
CA ALA A 74 7.45 15.91 -7.95
C ALA A 74 6.70 14.57 -8.13
N PHE A 75 7.27 13.48 -7.62
CA PHE A 75 6.61 12.17 -7.65
C PHE A 75 5.31 12.13 -6.83
N ARG A 76 5.30 12.74 -5.63
CA ARG A 76 4.15 12.74 -4.72
C ARG A 76 2.98 13.59 -5.22
N THR A 77 3.28 14.69 -5.90
CA THR A 77 2.29 15.69 -6.34
C THR A 77 1.87 15.53 -7.79
N ARG A 78 2.46 14.57 -8.53
CA ARG A 78 2.13 14.32 -9.94
C ARG A 78 0.63 14.04 -10.16
N PRO A 79 0.08 14.45 -11.31
CA PRO A 79 -1.29 14.12 -11.68
C PRO A 79 -1.45 12.61 -11.90
N LEU A 80 -2.66 12.11 -11.65
CA LEU A 80 -3.05 10.70 -11.74
C LEU A 80 -3.85 10.46 -13.03
N ASP A 81 -3.27 10.84 -14.17
CA ASP A 81 -3.95 10.84 -15.48
C ASP A 81 -4.06 9.44 -16.10
N ALA A 82 -3.35 8.45 -15.57
CA ALA A 82 -3.42 7.05 -16.04
C ALA A 82 -4.71 6.33 -15.60
N GLY A 83 -5.66 7.06 -14.99
CA GLY A 83 -6.98 6.55 -14.62
C GLY A 83 -7.83 6.13 -15.83
N PRO A 84 -8.94 5.39 -15.60
CA PRO A 84 -9.53 5.11 -14.31
C PRO A 84 -8.81 4.00 -13.53
N TYR A 85 -8.57 4.24 -12.24
CA TYR A 85 -7.93 3.29 -11.35
C TYR A 85 -8.97 2.30 -10.81
N THR A 86 -9.00 1.06 -11.33
CA THR A 86 -10.09 0.12 -11.00
C THR A 86 -9.98 -0.43 -9.58
N PHE A 87 -8.75 -0.57 -9.08
CA PHE A 87 -8.45 -1.12 -7.77
C PHE A 87 -7.45 -0.23 -7.05
N VAL A 88 -7.71 0.15 -5.79
CA VAL A 88 -6.87 1.08 -5.01
C VAL A 88 -6.59 0.56 -3.59
N ALA A 89 -5.43 -0.05 -3.37
CA ALA A 89 -5.03 -0.54 -2.06
C ALA A 89 -4.34 0.53 -1.22
N ALA A 90 -4.79 0.68 0.03
CA ALA A 90 -4.20 1.59 1.00
C ALA A 90 -3.67 0.84 2.22
N ASP A 91 -2.52 1.27 2.74
CA ASP A 91 -1.93 0.71 3.95
C ASP A 91 -1.15 1.78 4.72
N ALA A 92 -0.92 1.53 6.01
CA ALA A 92 -0.15 2.40 6.88
C ALA A 92 1.03 1.67 7.52
N LEU A 93 2.19 2.31 7.51
CA LEU A 93 3.38 1.85 8.22
C LEU A 93 3.71 2.79 9.37
N VAL A 94 3.87 2.23 10.57
CA VAL A 94 4.32 3.01 11.73
C VAL A 94 5.85 3.12 11.68
N LEU A 95 6.35 4.35 11.60
CA LEU A 95 7.77 4.69 11.65
C LEU A 95 8.06 5.59 12.86
N LYS A 96 9.29 5.55 13.37
CA LYS A 96 9.70 6.33 14.53
C LYS A 96 10.39 7.62 14.09
N VAL A 97 9.92 8.75 14.58
CA VAL A 97 10.52 10.07 14.33
C VAL A 97 10.84 10.77 15.64
N ARG A 98 11.85 11.64 15.62
CA ARG A 98 12.19 12.52 16.73
C ARG A 98 11.50 13.87 16.55
N GLU A 99 10.54 14.17 17.42
CA GLU A 99 9.81 15.45 17.43
C GLU A 99 9.84 16.03 18.84
N ASN A 100 10.16 17.33 18.96
CA ASN A 100 10.19 18.04 20.24
C ASN A 100 11.01 17.33 21.33
N GLY A 101 12.15 16.76 20.95
CA GLY A 101 13.04 16.02 21.86
C GLY A 101 12.55 14.63 22.30
N ARG A 102 11.41 14.14 21.77
CA ARG A 102 10.84 12.82 22.08
C ARG A 102 10.76 11.94 20.83
N VAL A 103 10.74 10.63 21.04
CA VAL A 103 10.53 9.65 19.96
C VAL A 103 9.04 9.34 19.89
N VAL A 104 8.42 9.66 18.75
CA VAL A 104 6.99 9.41 18.51
C VAL A 104 6.82 8.49 17.30
N GLY A 105 5.76 7.68 17.33
CA GLY A 105 5.34 6.89 16.18
C GLY A 105 4.49 7.74 15.26
N VAL A 106 4.87 7.83 13.99
CA VAL A 106 4.07 8.46 12.92
C VAL A 106 3.64 7.42 11.91
N HIS A 107 2.53 7.68 11.23
CA HIS A 107 1.90 6.76 10.30
C HIS A 107 2.18 7.21 8.87
N THR A 108 2.92 6.40 8.13
CA THR A 108 3.18 6.59 6.70
C THR A 108 2.10 5.88 5.91
N LEU A 109 1.15 6.66 5.40
CA LEU A 109 0.03 6.21 4.57
C LEU A 109 0.51 6.04 3.13
N ILE A 110 0.20 4.91 2.51
CA ILE A 110 0.63 4.56 1.15
C ILE A 110 -0.57 4.05 0.39
N ALA A 111 -0.78 4.59 -0.82
CA ALA A 111 -1.79 4.10 -1.75
C ALA A 111 -1.13 3.53 -3.00
N THR A 112 -1.61 2.38 -3.44
CA THR A 112 -1.24 1.74 -4.70
C THR A 112 -2.51 1.48 -5.51
N GLY A 113 -2.41 1.54 -6.84
CA GLY A 113 -3.56 1.36 -7.71
C GLY A 113 -3.23 0.54 -8.94
N VAL A 114 -4.29 0.07 -9.61
CA VAL A 114 -4.19 -0.51 -10.96
C VAL A 114 -4.80 0.46 -11.96
N ASN A 115 -3.97 0.96 -12.87
CA ASN A 115 -4.32 1.99 -13.84
C ASN A 115 -5.25 1.47 -14.96
N ALA A 116 -5.54 2.33 -15.93
CA ALA A 116 -6.44 2.03 -17.03
C ALA A 116 -6.02 0.81 -17.86
N GLU A 117 -4.70 0.61 -17.98
CA GLU A 117 -4.02 -0.37 -18.82
C GLU A 117 -3.64 -1.66 -18.06
N GLY A 118 -3.98 -1.74 -16.77
CA GLY A 118 -3.69 -2.90 -15.94
C GLY A 118 -2.29 -2.92 -15.30
N TYR A 119 -1.53 -1.83 -15.40
CA TYR A 119 -0.27 -1.66 -14.67
C TYR A 119 -0.53 -1.21 -13.24
N ARG A 120 0.39 -1.58 -12.37
CA ARG A 120 0.33 -1.21 -10.97
C ARG A 120 1.14 0.06 -10.74
N GLU A 121 0.59 0.97 -9.98
CA GLU A 121 1.20 2.27 -9.72
C GLU A 121 1.15 2.60 -8.23
N ILE A 122 2.12 3.38 -7.76
CA ILE A 122 2.04 4.01 -6.44
C ILE A 122 1.32 5.34 -6.62
N LEU A 123 0.15 5.51 -6.00
CA LEU A 123 -0.66 6.72 -6.17
C LEU A 123 -0.22 7.86 -5.26
N GLY A 124 0.31 7.54 -4.08
CA GLY A 124 0.77 8.56 -3.14
C GLY A 124 1.35 8.02 -1.84
N VAL A 125 2.03 8.92 -1.13
CA VAL A 125 2.53 8.72 0.23
C VAL A 125 2.38 9.99 1.05
N GLN A 126 1.91 9.83 2.29
CA GLN A 126 1.76 10.93 3.25
C GLN A 126 2.12 10.45 4.66
N VAL A 127 2.66 11.34 5.48
CA VAL A 127 2.97 11.06 6.89
C VAL A 127 1.97 11.80 7.77
N SER A 128 1.26 11.05 8.61
CA SER A 128 0.30 11.56 9.60
C SER A 128 0.79 11.30 11.03
N SER A 129 0.39 12.17 11.96
CA SER A 129 0.67 12.00 13.39
C SER A 129 -0.08 10.81 14.00
N ALA A 130 -1.26 10.48 13.46
CA ALA A 130 -2.13 9.42 13.96
C ALA A 130 -2.77 8.66 12.79
N GLU A 131 -3.10 7.40 13.03
CA GLU A 131 -4.00 6.61 12.16
C GLU A 131 -5.44 6.96 12.51
N ASP A 132 -5.82 8.21 12.29
CA ASP A 132 -7.17 8.68 12.50
C ASP A 132 -7.90 8.88 11.16
N GLY A 133 -9.23 8.96 11.23
CA GLY A 133 -10.03 9.21 10.02
C GLY A 133 -9.77 10.58 9.39
N ALA A 134 -9.14 11.52 10.10
CA ALA A 134 -8.79 12.82 9.53
C ALA A 134 -7.57 12.73 8.61
N GLY A 135 -6.53 11.99 9.02
CA GLY A 135 -5.35 11.72 8.21
C GLY A 135 -5.69 10.95 6.93
N TRP A 136 -6.50 9.90 7.04
CA TRP A 136 -6.99 9.16 5.87
C TRP A 136 -7.86 10.01 4.94
N LEU A 137 -8.78 10.79 5.50
CA LEU A 137 -9.61 11.71 4.72
C LEU A 137 -8.77 12.73 3.94
N ALA A 138 -7.77 13.33 4.58
CA ALA A 138 -6.86 14.26 3.92
C ALA A 138 -6.08 13.59 2.79
N PHE A 139 -5.60 12.37 3.02
CA PHE A 139 -4.85 11.59 2.03
C PHE A 139 -5.70 11.22 0.81
N PHE A 140 -6.93 10.74 1.00
CA PHE A 140 -7.82 10.43 -0.11
C PHE A 140 -8.29 11.69 -0.86
N ARG A 141 -8.49 12.82 -0.16
CA ARG A 141 -8.79 14.10 -0.82
C ARG A 141 -7.65 14.58 -1.71
N ASP A 142 -6.42 14.46 -1.27
CA ASP A 142 -5.23 14.76 -2.08
C ASP A 142 -5.20 13.90 -3.35
N LEU A 143 -5.41 12.59 -3.22
CA LEU A 143 -5.46 11.67 -4.36
C LEU A 143 -6.56 12.05 -5.36
N VAL A 144 -7.77 12.35 -4.87
CA VAL A 144 -8.90 12.77 -5.72
C VAL A 144 -8.61 14.11 -6.40
N ALA A 145 -8.03 15.08 -5.69
CA ALA A 145 -7.65 16.37 -6.26
C ALA A 145 -6.58 16.23 -7.37
N ARG A 146 -5.73 15.20 -7.30
CA ARG A 146 -4.74 14.87 -8.33
C ARG A 146 -5.31 14.07 -9.51
N GLY A 147 -6.60 13.74 -9.51
CA GLY A 147 -7.25 13.04 -10.63
C GLY A 147 -7.59 11.57 -10.37
N LEU A 148 -7.46 11.07 -9.12
CA LEU A 148 -7.92 9.73 -8.78
C LEU A 148 -9.41 9.59 -9.09
N SER A 149 -9.71 8.86 -10.16
CA SER A 149 -11.05 8.67 -10.70
C SER A 149 -11.28 7.21 -11.06
N GLY A 150 -12.54 6.79 -11.05
CA GLY A 150 -12.95 5.42 -11.37
C GLY A 150 -12.55 4.36 -10.33
N SER A 151 -12.02 4.78 -9.17
CA SER A 151 -11.73 3.91 -8.03
C SER A 151 -13.02 3.47 -7.37
N ARG A 152 -13.64 2.46 -7.99
CA ARG A 152 -14.83 1.80 -7.46
C ARG A 152 -14.49 0.67 -6.50
N TRP A 153 -13.20 0.48 -6.16
CA TRP A 153 -12.77 -0.53 -5.19
C TRP A 153 -11.52 -0.15 -4.41
N SER A 154 -11.57 -0.26 -3.08
CA SER A 154 -10.40 -0.11 -2.20
C SER A 154 -10.28 -1.27 -1.20
N PRO A 155 -9.16 -2.03 -1.17
CA PRO A 155 -8.90 -2.95 -0.10
C PRO A 155 -8.49 -2.12 1.11
N ALA A 156 -9.27 -2.30 2.16
CA ALA A 156 -9.19 -1.57 3.39
C ALA A 156 -7.83 -1.76 4.07
N THR A 157 -7.35 -0.62 4.55
CA THR A 157 -6.36 -0.39 5.59
C THR A 157 -6.44 -1.39 6.77
N PRO A 158 -5.33 -1.67 7.48
CA PRO A 158 -5.31 -2.47 8.71
C PRO A 158 -6.28 -1.99 9.81
N THR A 159 -6.48 -0.68 9.95
CA THR A 159 -7.58 -0.14 10.76
C THR A 159 -8.84 -0.01 9.92
N ARG A 160 -9.97 -0.42 10.51
CA ARG A 160 -11.32 -0.26 9.95
C ARG A 160 -11.43 1.17 9.39
N PRO A 161 -11.49 1.39 8.06
CA PRO A 161 -11.73 2.73 7.54
C PRO A 161 -13.01 3.23 8.19
N GLY A 162 -12.92 4.38 8.83
CA GLY A 162 -14.07 4.99 9.47
C GLY A 162 -15.11 5.28 8.40
N ARG A 163 -16.38 5.39 8.80
CA ARG A 163 -17.49 5.80 7.91
C ARG A 163 -17.18 7.07 7.09
N ARG A 164 -16.22 7.89 7.54
CA ARG A 164 -15.74 9.13 6.90
C ARG A 164 -14.80 8.92 5.71
N ASP A 165 -13.99 7.86 5.70
CA ASP A 165 -13.06 7.57 4.58
C ASP A 165 -13.83 7.10 3.33
N ARG A 166 -15.03 6.56 3.54
CA ARG A 166 -15.97 6.19 2.47
C ARG A 166 -16.57 7.40 1.76
N ALA A 167 -16.56 8.58 2.38
CA ALA A 167 -17.20 9.77 1.82
C ALA A 167 -16.41 10.42 0.68
N THR A 168 -15.09 10.18 0.59
CA THR A 168 -14.25 10.74 -0.48
C THR A 168 -14.33 9.97 -1.80
N LEU A 169 -14.79 8.73 -1.74
CA LEU A 169 -14.94 7.85 -2.91
C LEU A 169 -16.38 7.30 -2.96
N PRO A 170 -17.38 8.16 -3.25
CA PRO A 170 -18.76 7.70 -3.41
C PRO A 170 -18.86 6.69 -4.56
N GLY A 171 -19.60 5.60 -4.35
CA GLY A 171 -19.71 4.49 -5.31
C GLY A 171 -18.58 3.45 -5.25
N ALA A 172 -17.61 3.58 -4.33
CA ALA A 172 -16.59 2.56 -4.13
C ALA A 172 -17.11 1.39 -3.28
N ALA A 173 -16.97 0.17 -3.80
CA ALA A 173 -17.08 -1.06 -3.03
C ALA A 173 -15.85 -1.22 -2.14
N TRP A 174 -16.07 -1.40 -0.83
CA TRP A 174 -14.99 -1.57 0.14
C TRP A 174 -14.79 -3.05 0.43
N GLN A 175 -13.57 -3.55 0.25
CA GLN A 175 -13.22 -4.92 0.62
C GLN A 175 -12.26 -4.90 1.80
N ARG A 176 -12.47 -5.74 2.81
CA ARG A 176 -11.45 -5.98 3.84
C ARG A 176 -10.43 -7.00 3.35
N CYS A 177 -9.15 -6.69 3.51
CA CYS A 177 -8.09 -7.67 3.25
C CYS A 177 -8.25 -8.87 4.20
N ARG A 178 -8.14 -10.10 3.66
CA ARG A 178 -8.23 -11.34 4.45
C ARG A 178 -7.24 -11.37 5.62
N THR A 179 -6.02 -10.87 5.41
CA THR A 179 -4.89 -11.05 6.34
C THR A 179 -5.04 -10.12 7.52
N HIS A 180 -5.35 -8.84 7.26
CA HIS A 180 -5.67 -7.88 8.32
C HIS A 180 -6.95 -8.30 9.06
N TYR A 181 -7.97 -8.77 8.34
CA TYR A 181 -9.19 -9.26 8.96
C TYR A 181 -8.94 -10.50 9.83
N ALA A 182 -8.10 -11.45 9.38
CA ALA A 182 -7.73 -12.62 10.18
C ALA A 182 -7.02 -12.21 11.48
N ASN A 183 -6.16 -11.18 11.47
CA ASN A 183 -5.54 -10.66 12.68
C ASN A 183 -6.56 -10.03 13.64
N ASN A 184 -7.52 -9.27 13.11
CA ASN A 184 -8.61 -8.68 13.90
C ASN A 184 -9.49 -9.77 14.52
N LEU A 185 -9.84 -10.79 13.73
CA LEU A 185 -10.63 -11.93 14.18
C LEU A 185 -9.87 -12.76 15.23
N MET A 186 -8.58 -12.98 15.05
CA MET A 186 -7.71 -13.65 16.02
C MET A 186 -7.71 -12.92 17.37
N ALA A 187 -7.67 -11.58 17.38
CA ALA A 187 -7.72 -10.80 18.61
C ALA A 187 -9.07 -10.94 19.35
N ALA A 188 -10.17 -11.16 18.62
CA ALA A 188 -11.49 -11.42 19.19
C ALA A 188 -11.72 -12.90 19.56
N THR A 189 -10.84 -13.81 19.14
CA THR A 189 -11.00 -15.26 19.31
C THR A 189 -10.15 -15.78 20.47
N PRO A 190 -10.68 -16.68 21.33
CA PRO A 190 -9.86 -17.39 22.31
C PRO A 190 -8.69 -18.13 21.65
N LYS A 191 -7.49 -18.02 22.23
CA LYS A 191 -6.25 -18.57 21.64
C LYS A 191 -6.34 -20.07 21.31
N SER A 192 -7.02 -20.85 22.15
CA SER A 192 -7.23 -22.29 21.96
C SER A 192 -8.12 -22.62 20.75
N SER A 193 -9.07 -21.74 20.42
CA SER A 193 -10.02 -21.93 19.33
C SER A 193 -9.53 -21.34 18.00
N TRP A 194 -8.49 -20.49 18.02
CA TRP A 194 -8.00 -19.82 16.83
C TRP A 194 -7.62 -20.76 15.66
N PRO A 195 -6.92 -21.89 15.86
CA PRO A 195 -6.60 -22.80 14.75
C PRO A 195 -7.86 -23.29 14.00
N TRP A 196 -8.94 -23.55 14.73
CA TRP A 196 -10.22 -23.97 14.17
C TRP A 196 -10.91 -22.82 13.42
N VAL A 197 -11.06 -21.65 14.06
CA VAL A 197 -11.68 -20.45 13.44
C VAL A 197 -10.93 -20.03 12.17
N ARG A 198 -9.60 -20.07 12.19
CA ARG A 198 -8.76 -19.74 11.03
C ARG A 198 -9.03 -20.69 9.86
N THR A 199 -9.16 -21.98 10.14
CA THR A 199 -9.44 -23.00 9.11
C THR A 199 -10.81 -22.76 8.48
N LEU A 200 -11.82 -22.47 9.31
CA LEU A 200 -13.16 -22.10 8.84
C LEU A 200 -13.11 -20.84 7.97
N LEU A 201 -12.44 -19.78 8.41
CA LEU A 201 -12.29 -18.55 7.64
C LEU A 201 -11.61 -18.79 6.28
N HIS A 202 -10.54 -19.60 6.25
CA HIS A 202 -9.84 -19.92 5.01
C HIS A 202 -10.75 -20.66 4.01
N SER A 203 -11.58 -21.59 4.51
CA SER A 203 -12.49 -22.38 3.66
C SER A 203 -13.47 -21.54 2.84
N VAL A 204 -13.83 -20.34 3.30
CA VAL A 204 -14.69 -19.38 2.58
C VAL A 204 -14.02 -18.92 1.28
N PHE A 205 -12.71 -18.68 1.30
CA PHE A 205 -11.98 -18.13 0.14
C PHE A 205 -11.57 -19.20 -0.88
N ASP A 206 -11.65 -20.48 -0.49
CA ASP A 206 -11.30 -21.62 -1.35
C ASP A 206 -12.48 -22.09 -2.22
N GLN A 207 -13.66 -21.50 -2.05
CA GLN A 207 -14.88 -21.88 -2.78
C GLN A 207 -14.81 -21.55 -4.28
N PRO A 208 -15.44 -22.36 -5.15
CA PRO A 208 -15.31 -22.23 -6.60
C PRO A 208 -16.01 -21.01 -7.19
N ASP A 209 -17.15 -20.60 -6.64
CA ASP A 209 -18.03 -19.54 -7.15
C ASP A 209 -18.69 -18.73 -6.02
N ALA A 210 -19.37 -17.64 -6.37
CA ALA A 210 -19.90 -16.67 -5.41
C ALA A 210 -21.00 -17.26 -4.51
N GLU A 211 -21.85 -18.12 -5.06
CA GLU A 211 -22.91 -18.80 -4.32
C GLU A 211 -22.31 -19.76 -3.28
N SER A 212 -21.30 -20.53 -3.68
CA SER A 212 -20.55 -21.41 -2.79
C SER A 212 -19.83 -20.65 -1.69
N VAL A 213 -19.27 -19.46 -1.97
CA VAL A 213 -18.67 -18.57 -0.96
C VAL A 213 -19.70 -18.18 0.08
N VAL A 214 -20.88 -17.70 -0.35
CA VAL A 214 -21.97 -17.28 0.52
C VAL A 214 -22.47 -18.44 1.37
N ALA A 215 -22.76 -19.59 0.76
CA ALA A 215 -23.22 -20.78 1.47
C ALA A 215 -22.17 -21.30 2.48
N GLN A 216 -20.88 -21.26 2.15
CA GLN A 216 -19.83 -21.62 3.10
C GLN A 216 -19.75 -20.61 4.25
N TYR A 217 -19.97 -19.33 3.98
CA TYR A 217 -19.99 -18.30 5.01
C TYR A 217 -21.10 -18.55 6.03
N ASP A 218 -22.31 -18.87 5.57
CA ASP A 218 -23.45 -19.18 6.44
C ASP A 218 -23.15 -20.41 7.32
N ARG A 219 -22.60 -21.48 6.74
CA ARG A 219 -22.16 -22.67 7.51
C ARG A 219 -21.11 -22.33 8.57
N VAL A 220 -20.20 -21.40 8.28
CA VAL A 220 -19.19 -20.95 9.26
C VAL A 220 -19.85 -20.16 10.38
N LEU A 221 -20.81 -19.29 10.09
CA LEU A 221 -21.56 -18.56 11.12
C LEU A 221 -22.34 -19.52 12.01
N ASP A 222 -23.05 -20.49 11.44
CA ASP A 222 -23.80 -21.49 12.21
C ASP A 222 -22.89 -22.27 13.16
N ALA A 223 -21.73 -22.74 12.66
CA ALA A 223 -20.77 -23.48 13.46
C ALA A 223 -20.17 -22.66 14.62
N LEU A 224 -20.06 -21.34 14.45
CA LEU A 224 -19.49 -20.43 15.45
C LEU A 224 -20.52 -19.88 16.42
N SER A 225 -21.79 -19.78 16.03
CA SER A 225 -22.84 -19.12 16.83
C SER A 225 -23.01 -19.74 18.21
N ASP A 226 -22.98 -21.07 18.32
CA ASP A 226 -23.16 -21.76 19.60
C ASP A 226 -21.92 -21.68 20.50
N LYS A 227 -20.72 -21.86 19.93
CA LYS A 227 -19.47 -22.01 20.71
C LYS A 227 -18.76 -20.68 20.95
N LEU A 228 -18.88 -19.74 20.02
CA LEU A 228 -18.14 -18.48 19.96
C LEU A 228 -19.05 -17.34 19.44
N PRO A 229 -20.16 -17.00 20.13
CA PRO A 229 -21.16 -16.04 19.64
C PRO A 229 -20.57 -14.66 19.30
N LYS A 230 -19.61 -14.17 20.11
CA LYS A 230 -18.92 -12.89 19.85
C LYS A 230 -18.08 -12.92 18.57
N VAL A 231 -17.50 -14.07 18.23
CA VAL A 231 -16.72 -14.25 17.00
C VAL A 231 -17.65 -14.31 15.80
N ALA A 232 -18.80 -15.00 15.94
CA ALA A 232 -19.84 -15.04 14.91
C ALA A 232 -20.42 -13.65 14.62
N GLU A 233 -20.76 -12.86 15.65
CA GLU A 233 -21.25 -11.49 15.51
C GLU A 233 -20.22 -10.58 14.81
N HIS A 234 -18.95 -10.68 15.22
CA HIS A 234 -17.87 -9.92 14.58
C HIS A 234 -17.69 -10.31 13.11
N LEU A 235 -17.87 -11.60 12.78
CA LEU A 235 -17.80 -12.11 11.42
C LEU A 235 -18.98 -11.60 10.59
N ASP A 236 -20.21 -11.78 11.06
CA ASP A 236 -21.41 -11.35 10.34
C ASP A 236 -21.42 -9.84 10.05
N ALA A 237 -21.01 -9.02 11.03
CA ALA A 237 -20.87 -7.57 10.83
C ALA A 237 -19.84 -7.18 9.75
N ALA A 238 -18.90 -8.07 9.42
CA ALA A 238 -17.90 -7.88 8.38
C ALA A 238 -18.29 -8.50 7.04
N ARG A 239 -19.39 -9.25 6.94
CA ARG A 239 -19.82 -9.99 5.74
C ARG A 239 -19.83 -9.16 4.46
N PRO A 240 -20.45 -7.95 4.41
CA PRO A 240 -20.50 -7.17 3.17
C PRO A 240 -19.11 -6.74 2.70
N ASP A 241 -18.24 -6.37 3.65
CA ASP A 241 -16.88 -5.95 3.36
C ASP A 241 -15.96 -7.15 3.03
N LEU A 242 -16.23 -8.33 3.56
CA LEU A 242 -15.35 -9.50 3.42
C LEU A 242 -15.65 -10.30 2.16
N LEU A 243 -16.90 -10.26 1.68
CA LEU A 243 -17.36 -11.00 0.50
C LEU A 243 -17.47 -10.12 -0.76
N ALA A 244 -17.16 -8.82 -0.70
CA ALA A 244 -17.25 -7.91 -1.85
C ALA A 244 -16.43 -8.39 -3.07
N PHE A 245 -15.36 -9.17 -2.86
CA PHE A 245 -14.58 -9.77 -3.94
C PHE A 245 -15.39 -10.69 -4.87
N THR A 246 -16.51 -11.26 -4.39
CA THR A 246 -17.32 -12.22 -5.14
C THR A 246 -18.05 -11.60 -6.33
N ALA A 247 -18.26 -10.28 -6.32
CA ALA A 247 -18.83 -9.55 -7.45
C ALA A 247 -17.91 -9.50 -8.68
N PHE A 248 -16.62 -9.79 -8.51
CA PHE A 248 -15.62 -9.71 -9.57
C PHE A 248 -15.39 -11.07 -10.26
N PRO A 249 -14.76 -11.10 -11.45
CA PRO A 249 -14.38 -12.36 -12.09
C PRO A 249 -13.48 -13.22 -11.19
N LYS A 250 -13.79 -14.53 -11.09
CA LYS A 250 -13.05 -15.52 -10.29
C LYS A 250 -11.53 -15.48 -10.49
N GLN A 251 -11.10 -15.18 -11.71
CA GLN A 251 -9.69 -15.09 -12.13
C GLN A 251 -8.87 -14.06 -11.32
N ILE A 252 -9.51 -13.05 -10.73
CA ILE A 252 -8.84 -11.99 -9.97
C ILE A 252 -9.15 -12.00 -8.48
N TRP A 253 -9.95 -12.94 -7.99
CA TRP A 253 -10.28 -12.99 -6.57
C TRP A 253 -9.01 -12.99 -5.72
N ARG A 254 -8.05 -13.87 -6.02
CA ARG A 254 -6.79 -13.95 -5.26
C ARG A 254 -6.04 -12.62 -5.18
N GLN A 255 -6.06 -11.81 -6.24
CA GLN A 255 -5.45 -10.49 -6.28
C GLN A 255 -6.23 -9.48 -5.42
N ILE A 256 -7.54 -9.65 -5.30
CA ILE A 256 -8.46 -8.78 -4.54
C ILE A 256 -8.36 -9.04 -3.03
N TRP A 257 -8.46 -10.30 -2.58
CA TRP A 257 -8.48 -10.61 -1.13
C TRP A 257 -7.09 -10.83 -0.50
N SER A 258 -6.02 -10.95 -1.31
CA SER A 258 -4.64 -11.07 -0.83
C SER A 258 -3.93 -9.72 -0.75
N ASN A 259 -3.22 -9.47 0.36
CA ASN A 259 -2.32 -8.32 0.51
C ASN A 259 -0.87 -8.60 0.09
N ASN A 260 -0.55 -9.77 -0.49
CA ASN A 260 0.84 -10.15 -0.79
C ASN A 260 1.64 -9.08 -1.58
N PRO A 261 1.07 -8.38 -2.59
CA PRO A 261 1.77 -7.29 -3.26
C PRO A 261 2.13 -6.12 -2.32
N GLN A 262 1.20 -5.74 -1.43
CA GLN A 262 1.41 -4.67 -0.46
C GLN A 262 2.40 -5.09 0.63
N GLU A 263 2.33 -6.33 1.10
CA GLU A 263 3.31 -6.88 2.05
C GLU A 263 4.72 -6.88 1.47
N ARG A 264 4.87 -7.19 0.17
CA ARG A 264 6.17 -7.11 -0.52
C ARG A 264 6.69 -5.68 -0.56
N LEU A 265 5.84 -4.71 -0.90
CA LEU A 265 6.21 -3.30 -0.89
C LEU A 265 6.60 -2.84 0.52
N ASN A 266 5.81 -3.20 1.53
CA ASN A 266 6.09 -2.88 2.93
C ASN A 266 7.41 -3.49 3.41
N LYS A 267 7.74 -4.72 2.99
CA LYS A 267 9.04 -5.35 3.28
C LYS A 267 10.19 -4.56 2.65
N GLU A 268 10.01 -4.07 1.42
CA GLU A 268 11.03 -3.30 0.71
C GLU A 268 11.28 -1.93 1.35
N ILE A 269 10.22 -1.29 1.87
CA ILE A 269 10.32 -0.07 2.67
C ILE A 269 11.05 -0.38 3.98
N ARG A 270 10.60 -1.41 4.72
CA ARG A 270 11.19 -1.80 6.01
C ARG A 270 12.67 -2.12 5.92
N ARG A 271 13.10 -2.81 4.85
CA ARG A 271 14.53 -3.09 4.58
C ARG A 271 15.42 -1.85 4.65
N ARG A 272 14.92 -0.68 4.26
CA ARG A 272 15.69 0.58 4.29
C ARG A 272 15.39 1.42 5.53
N THR A 273 14.15 1.45 6.00
CA THR A 273 13.79 2.24 7.19
C THR A 273 14.35 1.64 8.48
N ASP A 274 14.45 0.31 8.57
CA ASP A 274 14.98 -0.38 9.76
C ASP A 274 16.47 -0.10 9.99
N VAL A 275 17.20 0.21 8.91
CA VAL A 275 18.60 0.65 8.97
C VAL A 275 18.74 2.01 9.65
N VAL A 276 17.81 2.94 9.37
CA VAL A 276 17.78 4.28 9.98
C VAL A 276 17.33 4.20 11.44
N GLY A 277 16.33 3.36 11.73
CA GLY A 277 15.77 3.15 13.06
C GLY A 277 14.89 4.31 13.53
N ILE A 278 15.48 5.45 13.87
CA ILE A 278 14.75 6.66 14.30
C ILE A 278 15.07 7.80 13.34
N PHE A 279 14.04 8.34 12.71
CA PHE A 279 14.19 9.47 11.79
C PHE A 279 14.31 10.80 12.54
N PRO A 280 15.05 11.77 12.00
CA PRO A 280 15.25 13.08 12.64
C PRO A 280 14.02 13.97 12.51
N ASP A 281 13.24 13.82 11.44
CA ASP A 281 12.06 14.62 11.11
C ASP A 281 11.18 13.88 10.09
N ARG A 282 9.96 14.41 9.83
CA ARG A 282 9.02 13.83 8.86
C ARG A 282 9.48 13.94 7.41
N ALA A 283 10.17 15.01 7.04
CA ALA A 283 10.66 15.20 5.67
C ALA A 283 11.70 14.12 5.31
N SER A 284 12.54 13.71 6.27
CA SER A 284 13.48 12.61 6.11
C SER A 284 12.80 11.25 5.92
N ILE A 285 11.62 11.03 6.53
CA ILE A 285 10.77 9.86 6.23
C ILE A 285 10.26 9.94 4.80
N ILE A 286 9.66 11.07 4.43
CA ILE A 286 9.10 11.29 3.09
C ILE A 286 10.19 11.10 2.03
N ARG A 287 11.39 11.62 2.23
CA ARG A 287 12.54 11.47 1.35
C ARG A 287 12.90 10.00 1.11
N LEU A 288 13.11 9.23 2.17
CA LEU A 288 13.52 7.83 2.02
C LEU A 288 12.39 6.97 1.45
N VAL A 289 11.19 7.05 2.04
CA VAL A 289 10.05 6.22 1.62
C VAL A 289 9.61 6.62 0.20
N GLY A 290 9.55 7.92 -0.09
CA GLY A 290 9.22 8.43 -1.42
C GLY A 290 10.22 7.99 -2.49
N ALA A 291 11.52 8.00 -2.20
CA ALA A 291 12.55 7.52 -3.12
C ALA A 291 12.40 6.01 -3.43
N VAL A 292 12.10 5.20 -2.41
CA VAL A 292 11.83 3.76 -2.56
C VAL A 292 10.58 3.53 -3.40
N LEU A 293 9.52 4.28 -3.12
CA LEU A 293 8.26 4.16 -3.82
C LEU A 293 8.38 4.59 -5.29
N ALA A 294 9.11 5.66 -5.57
CA ALA A 294 9.37 6.12 -6.93
C ALA A 294 10.17 5.07 -7.71
N GLU A 295 11.24 4.52 -7.12
CA GLU A 295 11.99 3.44 -7.75
C GLU A 295 11.14 2.18 -7.99
N GLN A 296 10.31 1.78 -7.02
CA GLN A 296 9.44 0.62 -7.18
C GLN A 296 8.33 0.87 -8.22
N HIS A 297 7.86 2.10 -8.35
CA HIS A 297 6.90 2.52 -9.36
C HIS A 297 7.49 2.38 -10.76
N ASP A 298 8.72 2.87 -10.97
CA ASP A 298 9.45 2.75 -12.23
C ASP A 298 9.57 1.25 -12.64
N GLU A 299 9.96 0.38 -11.70
CA GLU A 299 10.02 -1.08 -11.93
C GLU A 299 8.66 -1.71 -12.27
N TRP A 300 7.55 -1.20 -11.74
CA TRP A 300 6.21 -1.74 -12.03
C TRP A 300 5.70 -1.31 -13.40
N ILE A 301 6.02 -0.11 -13.85
CA ILE A 301 5.66 0.39 -15.18
C ILE A 301 6.42 -0.37 -16.26
N GLU A 302 7.72 -0.60 -16.06
CA GLU A 302 8.56 -1.37 -17.00
C GLU A 302 8.22 -2.88 -17.01
N GLY A 303 7.52 -3.34 -15.97
CA GLY A 303 7.16 -4.74 -15.78
C GLY A 303 6.01 -5.23 -16.68
N ARG A 304 5.60 -6.47 -16.44
CA ARG A 304 4.38 -7.02 -17.05
C ARG A 304 3.14 -6.41 -16.40
N ARG A 305 2.08 -6.25 -17.18
CA ARG A 305 0.74 -5.88 -16.69
C ARG A 305 0.35 -6.76 -15.51
N TYR A 306 -0.15 -6.13 -14.46
CA TYR A 306 -0.60 -6.81 -13.26
C TYR A 306 -1.95 -7.50 -13.50
N LEU A 307 -2.84 -6.85 -14.26
CA LEU A 307 -4.12 -7.40 -14.70
C LEU A 307 -4.26 -7.33 -16.22
N GLY A 308 -4.81 -8.38 -16.83
CA GLY A 308 -5.16 -8.38 -18.25
C GLY A 308 -6.35 -7.47 -18.54
N LEU A 309 -6.35 -6.83 -19.71
CA LEU A 309 -7.37 -5.84 -20.10
C LEU A 309 -8.78 -6.45 -20.12
N ASP A 310 -8.95 -7.67 -20.63
CA ASP A 310 -10.26 -8.35 -20.67
C ASP A 310 -10.85 -8.59 -19.28
N VAL A 311 -9.98 -8.85 -18.30
CA VAL A 311 -10.40 -9.05 -16.91
C VAL A 311 -10.72 -7.72 -16.25
N LEU A 312 -9.95 -6.67 -16.56
CA LEU A 312 -10.16 -5.32 -16.06
C LEU A 312 -11.48 -4.73 -16.58
N THR A 313 -11.79 -4.92 -17.86
CA THR A 313 -13.06 -4.52 -18.46
C THR A 313 -14.24 -5.21 -17.79
N ARG A 314 -14.19 -6.55 -17.62
CA ARG A 314 -15.25 -7.29 -16.92
C ARG A 314 -15.41 -6.86 -15.46
N ALA A 315 -14.31 -6.58 -14.77
CA ALA A 315 -14.34 -6.07 -13.41
C ALA A 315 -15.04 -4.70 -13.32
N ARG A 316 -14.78 -3.80 -14.29
CA ARG A 316 -15.47 -2.49 -14.37
C ARG A 316 -16.95 -2.62 -14.67
N THR A 317 -17.34 -3.56 -15.55
CA THR A 317 -18.76 -3.81 -15.85
C THR A 317 -19.53 -4.27 -14.60
N ALA A 318 -18.96 -5.18 -13.82
CA ALA A 318 -19.57 -5.65 -12.57
C ALA A 318 -19.81 -4.53 -11.55
N LEU A 319 -18.96 -3.50 -11.56
CA LEU A 319 -19.08 -2.31 -10.74
C LEU A 319 -20.11 -1.29 -11.25
N THR A 320 -20.71 -1.52 -12.44
CA THR A 320 -21.69 -0.60 -13.05
C THR A 320 -23.11 -1.18 -12.99
N SER A 321 -23.23 -2.51 -13.06
CA SER A 321 -24.52 -3.23 -12.95
C SER A 321 -25.15 -3.21 -11.56
N THR A 322 -24.44 -2.70 -10.55
CA THR A 322 -24.94 -2.58 -9.17
C THR A 322 -25.67 -1.25 -8.91
N ASP A 323 -25.64 -0.30 -9.86
CA ASP A 323 -26.20 1.05 -9.73
C ASP A 323 -27.51 1.29 -10.53
N GLU A 324 -28.04 0.30 -11.27
CA GLU A 324 -29.38 0.43 -11.87
C GLU A 324 -30.44 0.00 -10.86
N PRO A 325 -31.28 0.92 -10.32
CA PRO A 325 -32.52 0.50 -9.69
C PRO A 325 -33.35 -0.19 -10.76
N ALA A 326 -33.76 -1.43 -10.49
CA ALA A 326 -34.67 -2.19 -11.34
C ALA A 326 -35.87 -1.31 -11.70
N GLY A 327 -35.86 -0.77 -12.91
CA GLY A 327 -36.97 -0.02 -13.45
C GLY A 327 -38.15 -0.97 -13.51
N GLN A 328 -39.14 -0.74 -12.63
CA GLN A 328 -40.44 -1.38 -12.72
C GLN A 328 -41.02 -1.05 -14.09
N GLN A 329 -40.92 -2.00 -15.02
CA GLN A 329 -41.82 -2.04 -16.18
C GLN A 329 -43.22 -2.34 -15.64
N THR A 330 -43.91 -1.28 -15.25
CA THR A 330 -45.36 -1.30 -15.08
C THR A 330 -45.95 -1.37 -16.48
N ASN A 331 -46.19 -2.60 -16.96
CA ASN A 331 -47.07 -2.84 -18.09
C ASN A 331 -48.48 -2.37 -17.70
N THR A 332 -48.76 -1.11 -17.98
CA THR A 332 -50.10 -0.55 -17.92
C THR A 332 -50.78 -0.94 -19.23
N THR A 333 -51.46 -2.08 -19.25
CA THR A 333 -52.47 -2.38 -20.27
C THR A 333 -53.83 -2.10 -19.66
N GLN A 334 -54.51 -1.07 -20.16
CA GLN A 334 -55.94 -0.83 -20.00
C GLN A 334 -56.44 -0.07 -21.23
N PRO A 335 -57.73 -0.19 -21.58
CA PRO A 335 -58.54 -1.40 -21.72
C PRO A 335 -58.72 -1.81 -23.19
#